data_AF-A0A6J3RML5-F1
#
_entry.id   AF-A0A6J3RML5-F1
#
_cell.length_a   1.000
_cell.length_b   1.000
_cell.length_c   1.000
_cell.angle_alpha   90.00
_cell.angle_beta   90.00
_cell.angle_gamma   90.00
#
_symmetry.space_group_name_H-M   'P 1'
#
loop_
_entity.id
_entity.type
_entity.pdbx_description
1 polymer ?
#
loop_
_entity_poly.entity_id
_entity_poly.type
_entity_poly.pdbx_seq_one_letter_code
_entity_poly.pdbx_strand_id
1 'polypeptide(L)'
;MDPKIGKATLKDNQYVENLEALFPNLPKRNDIFDSLQKAKFDVSGLTTEQMLRKDQKTVSRQGTKVAISAIYMDLEAFLQRSGLIADLHAFCQAHSYDALVAMTIFFNTCNEPVRQLAVFCPHTALRVTVCGVLERSHSPSLKLTPAPSIHPNLQAYLQGNTQVSRKKLLPLLQEALSAYFDSTNIPSGQPETEGVSREQVDKELDRAGNSLIPGLSQDEEEPPLPPTPMNSLVDECPLDQGLPKLSAEVIFEKCSQISLSESTTASRSKK
;
A
#
# COMPACT_ATOMS: atom_id res chain seq x y z
N MET A 1 10.43 -18.70 -4.68
CA MET A 1 9.11 -18.27 -4.19
C MET A 1 8.70 -19.21 -3.08
N ASP A 2 8.31 -18.70 -1.91
CA ASP A 2 7.80 -19.56 -0.83
C ASP A 2 6.37 -20.02 -1.19
N PRO A 3 6.14 -21.33 -1.43
CA PRO A 3 4.82 -21.87 -1.77
C PRO A 3 3.78 -21.58 -0.68
N LYS A 4 4.21 -21.42 0.58
CA LYS A 4 3.34 -21.20 1.73
C LYS A 4 2.67 -19.83 1.72
N ILE A 5 3.23 -18.86 0.98
CA ILE A 5 2.69 -17.50 0.90
C ILE A 5 1.53 -17.42 -0.11
N GLY A 6 1.42 -18.38 -1.05
CA GLY A 6 0.26 -18.52 -1.94
C GLY A 6 0.02 -17.35 -2.91
N LYS A 7 1.01 -16.48 -3.11
CA LYS A 7 0.89 -15.28 -3.98
C LYS A 7 1.53 -15.44 -5.36
N ALA A 8 2.40 -16.42 -5.53
CA ALA A 8 3.09 -16.66 -6.79
C ALA A 8 2.15 -17.36 -7.78
N THR A 9 2.12 -16.87 -9.01
CA THR A 9 1.41 -17.46 -10.14
C THR A 9 2.34 -18.38 -10.94
N LEU A 10 1.76 -19.21 -11.82
CA LEU A 10 2.55 -20.03 -12.75
C LEU A 10 3.46 -19.17 -13.64
N LYS A 11 2.95 -18.02 -14.08
CA LYS A 11 3.69 -17.03 -14.89
C LYS A 11 4.91 -16.50 -14.12
N ASP A 12 4.79 -16.21 -12.83
CA ASP A 12 5.91 -15.77 -12.00
C ASP A 12 7.02 -16.83 -11.94
N ASN A 13 6.67 -18.10 -11.76
CA ASN A 13 7.64 -19.18 -11.70
C ASN A 13 8.39 -19.35 -13.03
N GLN A 14 7.67 -19.32 -14.16
CA GLN A 14 8.26 -19.41 -15.49
C GLN A 14 9.27 -18.29 -15.75
N TYR A 15 8.95 -17.05 -15.39
CA TYR A 15 9.90 -15.94 -15.57
C TYR A 15 11.13 -16.06 -14.69
N VAL A 16 10.99 -16.51 -13.44
CA VAL A 16 12.15 -16.69 -12.56
C VAL A 16 13.06 -17.80 -13.11
N GLU A 17 12.51 -18.90 -13.61
CA GLU A 17 13.29 -19.97 -14.25
C GLU A 17 14.03 -19.48 -15.51
N ASN A 18 13.36 -18.69 -16.35
CA ASN A 18 13.99 -18.10 -17.54
C ASN A 18 15.13 -17.15 -17.17
N LEU A 19 14.95 -16.33 -16.13
CA LEU A 19 15.99 -15.42 -15.65
C LEU A 19 17.18 -16.18 -15.07
N GLU A 20 16.94 -17.25 -14.30
CA GLU A 20 18.02 -18.09 -13.76
C GLU A 20 18.82 -18.79 -14.87
N ALA A 21 18.16 -19.23 -15.94
CA ALA A 21 18.84 -19.81 -17.11
C ALA A 21 19.74 -18.80 -17.84
N LEU A 22 19.33 -17.52 -17.89
CA LEU A 22 20.14 -16.44 -18.50
C LEU A 22 21.33 -16.02 -17.65
N PHE A 23 21.26 -16.21 -16.33
CA PHE A 23 22.29 -15.78 -15.38
C PHE A 23 22.74 -16.94 -14.47
N PRO A 24 23.46 -17.95 -15.01
CA PRO A 24 23.80 -19.17 -14.29
C PRO A 24 24.77 -18.95 -13.11
N ASN A 25 25.43 -17.79 -13.05
CA ASN A 25 26.36 -17.43 -11.98
C ASN A 25 25.67 -16.76 -10.78
N LEU A 26 24.35 -16.58 -10.80
CA LEU A 26 23.61 -16.01 -9.67
C LEU A 26 23.70 -16.93 -8.44
N PRO A 27 23.70 -16.35 -7.21
CA PRO A 27 23.50 -17.13 -6.00
C PRO A 27 22.18 -17.92 -6.05
N LYS A 28 22.04 -18.94 -5.18
CA LYS A 28 20.81 -19.73 -5.15
C LYS A 28 19.61 -18.82 -4.84
N ARG A 29 18.47 -19.14 -5.45
CA ARG A 29 17.20 -18.40 -5.29
C ARG A 29 16.87 -18.05 -3.82
N ASN A 30 17.09 -18.98 -2.91
CA ASN A 30 16.83 -18.78 -1.48
C ASN A 30 17.81 -17.78 -0.85
N ASP A 31 19.09 -17.83 -1.20
CA ASP A 31 20.10 -16.90 -0.68
C ASP A 31 19.81 -15.46 -1.12
N ILE A 32 19.37 -15.29 -2.38
CA ILE A 32 18.91 -14.00 -2.91
C ILE A 32 17.66 -13.55 -2.16
N PHE A 33 16.68 -14.43 -2.02
CA PHE A 33 15.44 -14.12 -1.31
C PHE A 33 15.70 -13.68 0.13
N ASP A 34 16.51 -14.43 0.88
CA ASP A 34 16.84 -14.13 2.28
C ASP A 34 17.60 -12.81 2.39
N SER A 35 18.53 -12.54 1.47
CA SER A 35 19.26 -11.26 1.41
C SER A 35 18.33 -10.08 1.14
N LEU A 36 17.41 -10.21 0.18
CA LEU A 36 16.41 -9.18 -0.14
C LEU A 36 15.40 -8.99 0.99
N GLN A 37 14.96 -10.09 1.62
CA GLN A 37 14.06 -10.06 2.76
C GLN A 37 14.74 -9.33 3.93
N LYS A 38 16.00 -9.66 4.25
CA LYS A 38 16.79 -8.97 5.27
C LYS A 38 16.92 -7.47 4.98
N ALA A 39 17.31 -7.11 3.76
CA ALA A 39 17.44 -5.70 3.36
C ALA A 39 16.10 -4.94 3.39
N LYS A 40 14.99 -5.60 3.05
CA LYS A 40 13.65 -5.01 3.10
C LYS A 40 13.24 -4.63 4.52
N PHE A 41 13.51 -5.51 5.49
CA PHE A 41 13.15 -5.33 6.90
C PHE A 41 14.20 -4.53 7.68
N ASP A 42 15.41 -4.35 7.15
CA ASP A 42 16.36 -3.42 7.73
C ASP A 42 15.90 -1.97 7.54
N VAL A 43 15.50 -1.37 8.65
CA VAL A 43 15.09 0.04 8.74
C VAL A 43 15.95 0.81 9.74
N SER A 44 17.04 0.21 10.22
CA SER A 44 17.89 0.77 11.28
C SER A 44 18.51 2.12 10.90
N GLY A 45 18.83 2.32 9.62
CA GLY A 45 19.38 3.57 9.08
C GLY A 45 18.34 4.64 8.72
N LEU A 46 17.04 4.41 8.96
CA LEU A 46 15.98 5.34 8.55
C LEU A 46 15.53 6.27 9.68
N THR A 47 15.33 7.54 9.34
CA THR A 47 14.57 8.48 10.17
C THR A 47 13.09 8.09 10.22
N THR A 48 12.34 8.66 11.16
CA THR A 48 10.91 8.36 11.31
C THR A 48 10.14 8.76 10.05
N GLU A 49 10.43 9.93 9.49
CA GLU A 49 9.87 10.40 8.20
C GLU A 49 10.13 9.38 7.09
N GLN A 50 11.38 8.94 6.95
CA GLN A 50 11.76 7.99 5.88
C GLN A 50 11.05 6.64 6.05
N MET A 51 10.92 6.15 7.28
CA MET A 51 10.15 4.93 7.57
C MET A 51 8.68 5.10 7.15
N LEU A 52 8.07 6.24 7.49
CA LEU A 52 6.68 6.54 7.15
C LEU A 52 6.46 6.66 5.65
N ARG A 53 7.41 7.24 4.91
CA ARG A 53 7.30 7.45 3.46
C ARG A 53 7.63 6.21 2.63
N LYS A 54 8.53 5.34 3.11
CA LYS A 54 9.05 4.16 2.39
C LYS A 54 7.95 3.31 1.75
N ASP A 55 6.85 3.07 2.46
CA ASP A 55 5.76 2.25 1.97
C ASP A 55 4.39 2.79 2.43
N GLN A 56 4.01 3.91 1.81
CA GLN A 56 2.88 4.74 2.18
C GLN A 56 1.77 4.73 1.14
N LYS A 57 0.53 4.89 1.60
CA LYS A 57 -0.64 5.24 0.78
C LYS A 57 -1.47 6.31 1.48
N THR A 58 -2.31 6.99 0.72
CA THR A 58 -3.23 8.01 1.24
C THR A 58 -4.64 7.69 0.78
N VAL A 59 -5.61 7.91 1.67
CA VAL A 59 -7.02 8.02 1.32
C VAL A 59 -7.50 9.42 1.64
N SER A 60 -8.46 9.92 0.88
CA SER A 60 -9.00 11.26 1.09
C SER A 60 -10.49 11.30 0.77
N ARG A 61 -11.25 12.10 1.52
CA ARG A 61 -12.66 12.40 1.26
C ARG A 61 -12.94 13.82 1.71
N GLN A 62 -13.58 14.62 0.86
CA GLN A 62 -14.03 16.00 1.17
C GLN A 62 -12.97 16.87 1.86
N GLY A 63 -11.71 16.78 1.42
CA GLY A 63 -10.59 17.56 1.97
C GLY A 63 -9.82 16.88 3.11
N THR A 64 -10.45 15.97 3.87
CA THR A 64 -9.76 15.21 4.93
C THR A 64 -8.89 14.10 4.32
N LYS A 65 -7.62 14.03 4.72
CA LYS A 65 -6.62 13.07 4.24
C LYS A 65 -6.08 12.20 5.37
N VAL A 66 -6.08 10.89 5.15
CA VAL A 66 -5.49 9.91 6.07
C VAL A 66 -4.38 9.16 5.35
N ALA A 67 -3.17 9.21 5.90
CA ALA A 67 -2.06 8.41 5.44
C ALA A 67 -2.08 7.04 6.12
N ILE A 68 -1.61 6.01 5.41
CA ILE A 68 -1.30 4.71 5.97
C ILE A 68 0.08 4.24 5.52
N SER A 69 0.95 4.02 6.49
CA SER A 69 2.35 3.62 6.29
C SER A 69 2.56 2.20 6.80
N ALA A 70 3.20 1.36 5.99
CA ALA A 70 3.69 0.06 6.45
C ALA A 70 5.11 0.21 6.98
N ILE A 71 5.32 -0.16 8.24
CA ILE A 71 6.58 0.01 8.96
C ILE A 71 7.17 -1.37 9.26
N TYR A 72 8.42 -1.59 8.87
CA TYR A 72 9.06 -2.91 8.95
C TYR A 72 9.85 -3.09 10.24
N MET A 73 9.17 -2.94 11.39
CA MET A 73 9.71 -3.18 12.72
C MET A 73 8.56 -3.53 13.68
N ASP A 74 8.84 -3.83 14.94
CA ASP A 74 7.80 -4.01 15.96
C ASP A 74 7.21 -2.66 16.42
N LEU A 75 5.95 -2.67 16.87
CA LEU A 75 5.26 -1.44 17.27
C LEU A 75 5.87 -0.82 18.53
N GLU A 76 6.33 -1.63 19.48
CA GLU A 76 6.88 -1.10 20.73
C GLU A 76 8.16 -0.30 20.47
N ALA A 77 9.11 -0.85 19.72
CA ALA A 77 10.31 -0.14 19.28
C ALA A 77 9.98 1.08 18.42
N PHE A 78 8.95 1.01 17.58
CA PHE A 78 8.50 2.18 16.82
C PHE A 78 8.01 3.29 17.75
N LEU A 79 7.19 2.95 18.76
CA LEU A 79 6.66 3.87 19.76
C LEU A 79 7.75 4.45 20.70
N GLN A 80 8.85 3.72 20.90
CA GLN A 80 9.99 4.14 21.73
C GLN A 80 11.01 5.03 20.99
N ARG A 81 10.82 5.31 19.69
CA ARG A 81 11.74 6.18 18.94
C ARG A 81 11.79 7.58 19.54
N SER A 82 13.00 8.11 19.68
CA SER A 82 13.22 9.48 20.18
C SER A 82 12.51 10.49 19.29
N GLY A 83 11.76 11.42 19.92
CA GLY A 83 11.05 12.48 19.21
C GLY A 83 9.84 12.01 18.39
N LEU A 84 9.41 10.74 18.50
CA LEU A 84 8.38 10.15 17.63
C LEU A 84 7.15 11.05 17.44
N ILE A 85 6.54 11.53 18.53
CA ILE A 85 5.32 12.33 18.42
C ILE A 85 5.55 13.64 17.68
N ALA A 86 6.69 14.30 17.91
CA ALA A 86 7.06 15.50 17.15
C ALA A 86 7.24 15.16 15.67
N ASP A 87 7.88 14.03 15.35
CA ASP A 87 8.05 13.56 13.98
C ASP A 87 6.70 13.22 13.31
N LEU A 88 5.78 12.56 14.02
CA LEU A 88 4.43 12.26 13.49
C LEU A 88 3.65 13.54 13.20
N HIS A 89 3.71 14.53 14.08
CA HIS A 89 3.12 15.84 13.87
C HIS A 89 3.75 16.55 12.67
N ALA A 90 5.08 16.63 12.60
CA ALA A 90 5.81 17.28 11.52
C ALA A 90 5.51 16.62 10.17
N PHE A 91 5.48 15.28 10.13
CA PHE A 91 5.12 14.51 8.94
C PHE A 91 3.69 14.81 8.48
N CYS A 92 2.72 14.79 9.40
CA CYS A 92 1.33 15.09 9.06
C CYS A 92 1.17 16.54 8.56
N GLN A 93 1.84 17.50 9.19
CA GLN A 93 1.82 18.91 8.76
C GLN A 93 2.45 19.10 7.38
N ALA A 94 3.64 18.55 7.15
CA ALA A 94 4.38 18.69 5.89
C ALA A 94 3.61 18.13 4.68
N HIS A 95 2.79 17.10 4.90
CA HIS A 95 2.02 16.44 3.84
C HIS A 95 0.51 16.73 3.89
N SER A 96 0.07 17.62 4.80
CA SER A 96 -1.34 17.96 5.01
C SER A 96 -2.23 16.74 5.27
N TYR A 97 -1.78 15.83 6.14
CA TYR A 97 -2.58 14.70 6.64
C TYR A 97 -3.26 15.06 7.95
N ASP A 98 -4.54 14.71 8.08
CA ASP A 98 -5.33 14.89 9.29
C ASP A 98 -5.17 13.71 10.28
N ALA A 99 -4.82 12.54 9.73
CA ALA A 99 -4.49 11.36 10.51
C ALA A 99 -3.46 10.49 9.80
N LEU A 100 -2.76 9.68 10.59
CA LEU A 100 -1.78 8.70 10.14
C LEU A 100 -2.06 7.36 10.80
N VAL A 101 -2.13 6.31 9.98
CA VAL A 101 -2.17 4.92 10.42
C VAL A 101 -0.81 4.28 10.15
N ALA A 102 -0.06 3.98 11.21
CA ALA A 102 1.15 3.21 11.14
C ALA A 102 0.81 1.72 11.32
N MET A 103 0.88 0.94 10.25
CA MET A 103 0.76 -0.52 10.32
C MET A 103 2.16 -1.13 10.38
N THR A 104 2.50 -1.75 11.50
CA THR A 104 3.79 -2.41 11.63
C THR A 104 3.74 -3.85 11.14
N ILE A 105 4.87 -4.37 10.68
CA ILE A 105 5.05 -5.78 10.36
C ILE A 105 6.47 -6.21 10.71
N PHE A 106 6.56 -7.32 11.42
CA PHE A 106 7.80 -8.05 11.67
C PHE A 106 7.52 -9.55 11.67
N PHE A 107 8.57 -10.36 11.75
CA PHE A 107 8.44 -11.82 11.89
C PHE A 107 8.86 -12.23 13.30
N ASN A 108 8.05 -13.08 13.94
CA ASN A 108 8.36 -13.62 15.26
C ASN A 108 9.44 -14.71 15.18
N THR A 109 9.77 -15.32 16.33
CA THR A 109 10.76 -16.40 16.43
C THR A 109 10.41 -17.65 15.61
N CYS A 110 9.12 -17.87 15.32
CA CYS A 110 8.64 -18.95 14.46
C CYS A 110 8.59 -18.56 12.97
N ASN A 111 9.11 -17.38 12.61
CA ASN A 111 9.05 -16.80 11.27
C ASN A 111 7.61 -16.56 10.77
N GLU A 112 6.68 -16.28 11.68
CA GLU A 112 5.31 -15.92 11.36
C GLU A 112 5.15 -14.39 11.34
N PRO A 113 4.39 -13.84 10.38
CA PRO A 113 4.19 -12.41 10.29
C PRO A 113 3.29 -11.94 11.43
N VAL A 114 3.77 -10.97 12.19
CA VAL A 114 3.01 -10.23 13.20
C VAL A 114 2.66 -8.87 12.63
N ARG A 115 1.41 -8.43 12.85
CA ARG A 115 0.96 -7.07 12.49
C ARG A 115 0.41 -6.37 13.71
N GLN A 116 0.70 -5.09 13.79
CA GLN A 116 0.16 -4.20 14.81
C GLN A 116 -0.16 -2.85 14.15
N LEU A 117 -0.94 -2.02 14.84
CA LEU A 117 -1.44 -0.76 14.31
C LEU A 117 -1.27 0.35 15.35
N ALA A 118 -0.92 1.54 14.88
CA ALA A 118 -1.08 2.77 15.63
C ALA A 118 -1.84 3.79 14.78
N VAL A 119 -2.88 4.38 15.36
CA VAL A 119 -3.66 5.47 14.77
C VAL A 119 -3.28 6.75 15.48
N PHE A 120 -2.55 7.61 14.79
CA PHE A 120 -2.20 8.95 15.25
C PHE A 120 -3.12 9.97 14.60
N CYS A 121 -3.84 10.74 15.40
CA CYS A 121 -4.72 11.80 14.90
C CYS A 121 -4.95 12.85 16.00
N PRO A 122 -4.55 14.12 15.80
CA PRO A 122 -4.80 15.19 16.77
C PRO A 122 -6.29 15.51 16.92
N HIS A 123 -7.11 15.32 15.88
CA HIS A 123 -8.54 15.62 15.93
C HIS A 123 -9.33 14.45 16.53
N THR A 124 -9.84 14.63 17.75
CA THR A 124 -10.49 13.56 18.52
C THR A 124 -11.66 12.89 17.80
N ALA A 125 -12.55 13.64 17.15
CA ALA A 125 -13.72 13.04 16.49
C ALA A 125 -13.31 12.13 15.33
N LEU A 126 -12.38 12.57 14.47
CA LEU A 126 -11.84 11.74 13.39
C LEU A 126 -11.11 10.51 13.95
N ARG A 127 -10.30 10.67 15.00
CA ARG A 127 -9.62 9.56 15.66
C ARG A 127 -10.59 8.50 16.14
N VAL A 128 -11.63 8.91 16.87
CA VAL A 128 -12.67 8.00 17.41
C VAL A 128 -13.40 7.29 16.28
N THR A 129 -13.75 7.98 15.19
CA THR A 129 -14.41 7.36 14.04
C THR A 129 -13.51 6.34 13.35
N VAL A 130 -12.25 6.68 13.07
CA VAL A 130 -11.28 5.76 12.45
C VAL A 130 -11.08 4.53 13.33
N CYS A 131 -10.77 4.71 14.61
CA CYS A 131 -10.63 3.61 15.56
C CYS A 131 -11.88 2.73 15.61
N GLY A 132 -13.06 3.34 15.76
CA GLY A 132 -14.32 2.61 15.88
C GLY A 132 -14.69 1.79 14.64
N VAL A 133 -14.42 2.29 13.43
CA VAL A 133 -14.64 1.51 12.19
C VAL A 133 -13.66 0.35 12.10
N LEU A 134 -12.38 0.58 12.42
CA LEU A 134 -11.38 -0.49 12.41
C LEU A 134 -11.69 -1.59 13.43
N GLU A 135 -12.18 -1.22 14.62
CA GLU A 135 -12.56 -2.16 15.69
C GLU A 135 -13.79 -2.99 15.33
N ARG A 136 -14.80 -2.38 14.69
CA ARG A 136 -16.07 -3.04 14.33
C ARG A 136 -16.06 -3.73 12.97
N SER A 137 -14.99 -3.59 12.19
CA SER A 137 -14.93 -4.22 10.87
C SER A 137 -15.04 -5.74 10.97
N HIS A 138 -15.98 -6.31 10.21
CA HIS A 138 -16.16 -7.76 10.07
C HIS A 138 -15.72 -8.29 8.70
N SER A 139 -15.53 -7.41 7.71
CA SER A 139 -15.14 -7.79 6.35
C SER A 139 -14.15 -6.78 5.73
N PRO A 140 -12.83 -6.95 5.95
CA PRO A 140 -12.19 -8.03 6.70
C PRO A 140 -12.24 -7.80 8.22
N SER A 141 -12.38 -8.86 9.01
CA SER A 141 -12.20 -8.77 10.47
C SER A 141 -10.72 -8.62 10.84
N LEU A 142 -10.38 -7.55 11.56
CA LEU A 142 -9.00 -7.27 11.98
C LEU A 142 -8.63 -7.98 13.28
N LYS A 143 -9.63 -8.26 14.13
CA LYS A 143 -9.46 -8.79 15.49
C LYS A 143 -8.50 -7.91 16.30
N LEU A 144 -8.80 -6.61 16.40
CA LEU A 144 -7.97 -5.67 17.11
C LEU A 144 -8.09 -5.87 18.62
N THR A 145 -6.95 -5.80 19.31
CA THR A 145 -6.90 -5.71 20.77
C THR A 145 -6.11 -4.45 21.14
N PRO A 146 -6.69 -3.53 21.92
CA PRO A 146 -5.98 -2.32 22.34
C PRO A 146 -4.65 -2.64 23.03
N ALA A 147 -3.62 -1.86 22.69
CA ALA A 147 -2.31 -1.92 23.32
C ALA A 147 -2.03 -0.62 24.07
N PRO A 148 -1.18 -0.64 25.11
CA PRO A 148 -0.82 0.57 25.84
C PRO A 148 -0.19 1.62 24.92
N SER A 149 -0.62 2.87 25.09
CA SER A 149 -0.02 4.05 24.46
C SER A 149 0.05 5.14 25.52
N ILE A 150 1.20 5.79 25.63
CA ILE A 150 1.44 6.90 26.56
C ILE A 150 1.03 8.26 25.96
N HIS A 151 0.53 8.29 24.72
CA HIS A 151 0.28 9.51 23.98
C HIS A 151 -1.22 9.73 23.71
N PRO A 152 -1.80 10.89 24.09
CA PRO A 152 -3.25 11.11 24.06
C PRO A 152 -3.86 11.12 22.65
N ASN A 153 -3.04 11.43 21.64
CA ASN A 153 -3.45 11.48 20.23
C ASN A 153 -3.15 10.20 19.46
N LEU A 154 -2.67 9.15 20.14
CA LEU A 154 -2.24 7.91 19.52
C LEU A 154 -2.92 6.72 20.18
N GLN A 155 -3.62 5.91 19.39
CA GLN A 155 -4.22 4.66 19.83
C GLN A 155 -3.49 3.49 19.17
N ALA A 156 -3.01 2.55 19.99
CA ALA A 156 -2.26 1.37 19.55
C ALA A 156 -3.12 0.10 19.64
N TYR A 157 -2.83 -0.88 18.77
CA TYR A 157 -3.50 -2.16 18.70
C TYR A 157 -2.58 -3.30 18.30
N LEU A 158 -2.80 -4.48 18.88
CA LEU A 158 -2.39 -5.76 18.31
C LEU A 158 -3.43 -6.17 17.25
N GLN A 159 -2.98 -6.64 16.09
CA GLN A 159 -3.87 -7.09 15.02
C GLN A 159 -3.89 -8.62 14.95
N GLY A 160 -4.96 -9.23 15.46
CA GLY A 160 -5.08 -10.69 15.50
C GLY A 160 -5.19 -11.35 14.12
N ASN A 161 -5.75 -10.66 13.12
CA ASN A 161 -5.77 -11.16 11.74
C ASN A 161 -4.59 -10.62 10.92
N THR A 162 -3.44 -11.30 10.97
CA THR A 162 -2.19 -10.86 10.33
C THR A 162 -2.20 -10.92 8.80
N GLN A 163 -3.22 -11.52 8.18
CA GLN A 163 -3.41 -11.54 6.72
C GLN A 163 -3.94 -10.21 6.18
N VAL A 164 -4.58 -9.38 7.03
CA VAL A 164 -5.08 -8.05 6.65
C VAL A 164 -3.90 -7.08 6.55
N SER A 165 -3.42 -6.87 5.34
CA SER A 165 -2.37 -5.88 5.05
C SER A 165 -2.95 -4.47 4.84
N ARG A 166 -2.06 -3.46 4.71
CA ARG A 166 -2.43 -2.09 4.31
C ARG A 166 -3.43 -2.06 3.16
N LYS A 167 -3.23 -2.88 2.12
CA LYS A 167 -4.12 -2.92 0.94
C LYS A 167 -5.57 -3.25 1.31
N LYS A 168 -5.77 -4.13 2.29
CA LYS A 168 -7.09 -4.52 2.80
C LYS A 168 -7.62 -3.54 3.85
N LEU A 169 -6.76 -2.73 4.47
CA LEU A 169 -7.16 -1.66 5.38
C LEU A 169 -7.66 -0.40 4.65
N LEU A 170 -7.14 -0.13 3.45
CA LEU A 170 -7.49 1.08 2.68
C LEU A 170 -9.01 1.30 2.52
N PRO A 171 -9.83 0.30 2.13
CA PRO A 171 -11.28 0.48 2.04
C PRO A 171 -11.94 0.83 3.38
N LEU A 172 -11.45 0.29 4.49
CA LEU A 172 -11.98 0.59 5.82
C LEU A 172 -11.66 2.03 6.25
N LEU A 173 -10.52 2.57 5.82
CA LEU A 173 -10.22 3.99 6.06
C LEU A 173 -11.11 4.90 5.20
N GLN A 174 -11.47 4.47 3.98
CA GLN A 174 -12.46 5.19 3.15
C GLN A 174 -13.85 5.16 3.79
N GLU A 175 -14.25 4.02 4.36
CA GLU A 175 -15.47 3.87 5.13
C GLU A 175 -15.46 4.78 6.38
N ALA A 176 -14.37 4.80 7.13
CA ALA A 176 -14.21 5.66 8.30
C ALA A 176 -14.35 7.15 7.96
N LEU A 177 -13.70 7.58 6.87
CA LEU A 177 -13.89 8.94 6.37
C LEU A 177 -15.35 9.18 5.95
N SER A 178 -16.03 8.18 5.40
CA SER A 178 -17.43 8.32 5.03
C SER A 178 -18.32 8.53 6.26
N ALA A 179 -18.21 7.65 7.23
CA ALA A 179 -18.94 7.72 8.49
C ALA A 179 -18.65 9.02 9.28
N TYR A 180 -17.42 9.53 9.22
CA TYR A 180 -17.05 10.79 9.87
C TYR A 180 -17.90 11.95 9.35
N PHE A 181 -18.00 12.10 8.03
CA PHE A 181 -18.80 13.18 7.44
C PHE A 181 -20.30 12.97 7.57
N ASP A 182 -20.76 11.72 7.53
CA ASP A 182 -22.18 11.43 7.73
C ASP A 182 -22.61 11.84 9.15
N SER A 183 -21.73 11.68 10.14
CA SER A 183 -21.97 12.13 11.52
C SER A 183 -21.92 13.66 11.71
N THR A 184 -21.12 14.38 10.90
CA THR A 184 -21.04 15.85 10.98
C THR A 184 -22.17 16.57 10.24
N ASN A 185 -22.82 15.89 9.29
CA ASN A 185 -23.91 16.45 8.48
C ASN A 185 -25.31 16.20 9.07
N ILE A 186 -25.43 15.52 10.21
CA ILE A 186 -26.71 15.39 10.92
C ILE A 186 -27.03 16.75 11.57
N PRO A 187 -28.13 17.43 11.21
CA PRO A 187 -28.57 18.63 11.92
C PRO A 187 -28.86 18.25 13.37
N SER A 188 -28.28 18.98 14.31
CA SER A 188 -28.63 18.87 15.73
C SER A 188 -30.10 19.29 15.90
N GLY A 189 -31.01 18.33 15.83
CA GLY A 189 -32.45 18.49 16.08
C GLY A 189 -32.79 17.97 17.48
N GLN A 190 -33.37 18.85 18.29
CA GLN A 190 -33.93 18.53 19.61
C GLN A 190 -35.11 17.54 19.54
N PRO A 191 -35.50 16.90 20.68
CA PRO A 191 -36.48 15.83 20.71
C PRO A 191 -37.89 16.32 21.05
N GLU A 192 -38.89 15.99 20.23
CA GLU A 192 -40.35 16.01 20.50
C GLU A 192 -41.00 15.16 19.39
N THR A 193 -42.08 14.38 19.49
CA THR A 193 -42.91 13.77 20.52
C THR A 193 -43.75 12.73 19.75
N GLU A 194 -44.13 11.64 20.41
CA GLU A 194 -45.15 10.61 20.09
C GLU A 194 -46.03 10.76 18.82
N GLY A 195 -46.16 9.64 18.09
CA GLY A 195 -47.18 9.48 17.04
C GLY A 195 -47.27 8.05 16.50
N VAL A 196 -48.13 7.25 17.13
CA VAL A 196 -48.46 5.83 16.88
C VAL A 196 -49.00 5.55 15.46
N SER A 197 -48.67 4.38 14.87
CA SER A 197 -49.58 3.38 14.20
C SER A 197 -48.78 2.40 13.32
N ARG A 198 -48.60 1.13 13.71
CA ARG A 198 -49.38 -0.10 13.38
C ARG A 198 -49.17 -0.69 11.97
N GLU A 199 -48.64 -1.94 11.98
CA GLU A 199 -49.02 -3.11 11.16
C GLU A 199 -48.78 -3.01 9.62
N GLN A 200 -48.32 -4.00 8.85
CA GLN A 200 -48.48 -5.45 8.92
C GLN A 200 -47.49 -6.15 7.97
N VAL A 201 -47.21 -7.41 8.29
CA VAL A 201 -46.56 -8.45 7.48
C VAL A 201 -47.58 -9.01 6.48
N ASP A 202 -47.22 -9.18 5.21
CA ASP A 202 -47.49 -10.47 4.54
C ASP A 202 -46.61 -10.76 3.32
N LYS A 203 -46.40 -12.06 3.12
CA LYS A 203 -45.63 -12.74 2.08
C LYS A 203 -46.34 -12.69 0.72
N GLU A 204 -45.57 -12.77 -0.35
CA GLU A 204 -45.89 -13.70 -1.44
C GLU A 204 -44.63 -14.16 -2.19
N LEU A 205 -44.59 -15.46 -2.45
CA LEU A 205 -43.57 -16.23 -3.14
C LEU A 205 -44.29 -16.77 -4.38
N ASP A 206 -43.77 -16.59 -5.60
CA ASP A 206 -43.81 -17.68 -6.60
C ASP A 206 -43.12 -17.39 -7.94
N ARG A 207 -42.35 -18.41 -8.34
CA ARG A 207 -42.30 -19.09 -9.65
C ARG A 207 -41.16 -18.87 -10.65
N ALA A 208 -40.62 -20.04 -10.99
CA ALA A 208 -39.54 -20.40 -11.89
C ALA A 208 -39.79 -20.14 -13.39
N GLY A 209 -38.71 -20.15 -14.18
CA GLY A 209 -38.78 -20.26 -15.64
C GLY A 209 -37.43 -20.17 -16.38
N ASN A 210 -36.70 -21.29 -16.41
CA ASN A 210 -35.85 -21.87 -17.47
C ASN A 210 -34.94 -21.02 -18.42
N SER A 211 -33.69 -21.50 -18.47
CA SER A 211 -32.82 -21.82 -19.63
C SER A 211 -32.72 -20.86 -20.83
N LEU A 212 -31.48 -20.50 -21.20
CA LEU A 212 -30.74 -21.09 -22.33
C LEU A 212 -29.40 -20.38 -22.56
N ILE A 213 -28.38 -21.17 -22.85
CA ILE A 213 -27.05 -20.77 -23.36
C ILE A 213 -27.18 -20.36 -24.83
N PRO A 214 -26.44 -19.32 -25.27
CA PRO A 214 -25.51 -19.46 -26.40
C PRO A 214 -24.16 -18.80 -26.02
N GLY A 215 -22.98 -19.35 -26.30
CA GLY A 215 -22.56 -20.01 -27.53
C GLY A 215 -21.50 -19.14 -28.24
N LEU A 216 -20.23 -19.37 -27.88
CA LEU A 216 -19.01 -19.28 -28.69
C LEU A 216 -18.45 -17.93 -29.20
N SER A 217 -17.10 -17.92 -29.20
CA SER A 217 -16.14 -17.05 -29.88
C SER A 217 -15.84 -15.68 -29.25
N GLN A 218 -14.69 -15.57 -28.60
CA GLN A 218 -13.86 -14.36 -28.65
C GLN A 218 -12.40 -14.77 -28.51
N ASP A 219 -11.60 -14.29 -29.44
CA ASP A 219 -10.16 -14.43 -29.55
C ASP A 219 -9.43 -14.17 -28.23
N GLU A 220 -8.30 -14.84 -28.06
CA GLU A 220 -7.28 -14.55 -27.07
C GLU A 220 -6.72 -13.14 -27.31
N GLU A 221 -7.44 -12.11 -26.87
CA GLU A 221 -6.92 -10.75 -26.79
C GLU A 221 -6.29 -10.56 -25.41
N GLU A 222 -4.96 -10.46 -25.39
CA GLU A 222 -4.17 -10.19 -24.19
C GLU A 222 -4.75 -8.96 -23.48
N PRO A 223 -5.14 -9.04 -22.19
CA PRO A 223 -5.77 -7.93 -21.51
C PRO A 223 -4.82 -6.73 -21.53
N PRO A 224 -5.31 -5.52 -21.87
CA PRO A 224 -4.47 -4.35 -22.00
C PRO A 224 -3.69 -4.11 -20.71
N LEU A 225 -2.37 -3.98 -20.85
CA LEU A 225 -1.48 -3.80 -19.71
C LEU A 225 -1.92 -2.56 -18.92
N PRO A 226 -1.98 -2.65 -17.58
CA PRO A 226 -2.30 -1.49 -16.76
C PRO A 226 -1.27 -0.39 -17.03
N PRO A 227 -1.69 0.88 -17.04
CA PRO A 227 -0.76 1.99 -17.24
C PRO A 227 0.33 1.94 -16.18
N THR A 228 1.57 2.19 -16.62
CA THR A 228 2.75 2.16 -15.76
C THR A 228 2.55 3.10 -14.57
N PRO A 229 2.74 2.65 -13.32
CA PRO A 229 2.52 3.50 -12.16
C PRO A 229 3.54 4.64 -12.18
N MET A 230 3.04 5.86 -12.32
CA MET A 230 3.84 7.07 -12.43
C MET A 230 4.19 7.57 -11.01
N ASN A 231 5.28 7.04 -10.46
CA ASN A 231 5.99 7.70 -9.35
C ASN A 231 7.29 8.26 -9.92
N SER A 232 7.21 9.40 -10.59
CA SER A 232 8.38 10.13 -11.11
C SER A 232 8.38 11.53 -10.52
N LEU A 233 9.27 11.76 -9.55
CA LEU A 233 9.75 13.10 -9.17
C LEU A 233 10.95 13.42 -10.08
N VAL A 234 10.67 13.55 -11.38
CA VAL A 234 11.62 14.05 -12.37
C VAL A 234 10.79 14.92 -13.32
N ASP A 235 11.03 16.22 -13.29
CA ASP A 235 10.19 17.25 -13.94
C ASP A 235 10.22 17.20 -15.48
N GLU A 236 11.04 16.35 -16.11
CA GLU A 236 10.96 16.08 -17.55
C GLU A 236 11.24 14.61 -17.85
N CYS A 237 10.24 13.90 -18.38
CA CYS A 237 10.42 12.57 -18.92
C CYS A 237 11.09 12.70 -20.31
N PRO A 238 12.24 12.05 -20.56
CA PRO A 238 12.88 12.08 -21.88
C PRO A 238 12.04 11.49 -23.01
N LEU A 239 10.91 10.83 -22.67
CA LEU A 239 9.97 10.21 -23.61
C LEU A 239 8.79 11.12 -23.98
N ASP A 240 8.64 12.30 -23.36
CA ASP A 240 7.55 13.24 -23.68
C ASP A 240 7.65 13.80 -25.11
N GLN A 241 8.83 13.70 -25.73
CA GLN A 241 9.06 14.04 -27.14
C GLN A 241 8.77 12.87 -28.10
N GLY A 242 8.16 11.78 -27.60
CA GLY A 242 7.92 10.53 -28.33
C GLY A 242 9.11 9.57 -28.28
N LEU A 243 8.89 8.32 -28.71
CA LEU A 243 9.96 7.34 -28.83
C LEU A 243 11.05 7.88 -29.77
N PRO A 244 12.35 7.81 -29.39
CA PRO A 244 13.42 8.23 -30.28
C PRO A 244 13.31 7.45 -31.59
N LYS A 245 13.41 8.15 -32.72
CA LYS A 245 13.40 7.53 -34.06
C LYS A 245 14.69 6.71 -34.21
N LEU A 246 14.64 5.46 -33.80
CA LEU A 246 15.71 4.49 -33.94
C LEU A 246 15.74 4.01 -35.40
N SER A 247 16.39 4.76 -36.27
CA SER A 247 16.76 4.27 -37.60
C SER A 247 18.15 3.64 -37.56
N ALA A 248 18.42 2.74 -38.51
CA ALA A 248 19.73 2.08 -38.61
C ALA A 248 20.87 3.10 -38.77
N GLU A 249 20.60 4.21 -39.46
CA GLU A 249 21.55 5.30 -39.68
C GLU A 249 21.90 6.02 -38.38
N VAL A 250 20.91 6.30 -37.52
CA VAL A 250 21.11 6.97 -36.22
C VAL A 250 21.94 6.09 -35.28
N ILE A 251 21.72 4.77 -35.31
CA ILE A 251 22.50 3.82 -34.50
C ILE A 251 23.95 3.78 -34.99
N PHE A 252 24.16 3.70 -36.31
CA PHE A 252 25.50 3.65 -36.91
C PHE A 252 26.30 4.93 -36.63
N GLU A 253 25.66 6.09 -36.72
CA GLU A 253 26.29 7.38 -36.42
C GLU A 253 26.69 7.48 -34.94
N LYS A 254 25.83 7.01 -34.03
CA LYS A 254 26.11 7.01 -32.60
C LYS A 254 27.24 6.05 -32.22
N CYS A 255 27.30 4.86 -32.83
CA CYS A 255 28.43 3.94 -32.67
C CYS A 255 29.74 4.55 -33.20
N SER A 256 29.69 5.25 -34.33
CA SER A 256 30.85 5.93 -34.91
C SER A 256 31.37 7.05 -33.99
N GLN A 257 30.47 7.82 -33.37
CA GLN A 257 30.84 8.85 -32.39
C GLN A 257 31.49 8.28 -31.13
N ILE A 258 31.06 7.10 -30.66
CA ILE A 258 31.67 6.40 -29.51
C ILE A 258 33.11 5.97 -29.86
N SER A 259 33.33 5.38 -31.04
CA SER A 259 34.68 4.99 -31.47
C SER A 259 35.63 6.18 -31.63
N LEU A 260 35.12 7.33 -32.09
CA LEU A 260 35.90 8.57 -32.18
C LEU A 260 36.26 9.12 -30.80
N SER A 261 35.32 9.07 -29.84
CA SER A 261 35.56 9.58 -28.48
C SER A 261 36.51 8.69 -27.66
N GLU A 262 36.50 7.36 -27.86
CA GLU A 262 37.51 6.45 -27.29
C GLU A 262 38.91 6.66 -27.88
N SER A 263 39.00 7.04 -29.15
CA SER A 263 40.28 7.39 -29.79
C SER A 263 40.88 8.70 -29.26
N THR A 264 40.03 9.61 -28.79
CA THR A 264 40.47 10.91 -28.24
C THR A 264 40.93 10.81 -26.79
N THR A 265 40.37 9.88 -26.01
CA THR A 265 40.81 9.60 -24.64
C THR A 265 42.11 8.78 -24.60
N ALA A 266 42.30 7.84 -25.53
CA ALA A 266 43.54 7.07 -25.66
C ALA A 266 44.75 7.93 -26.08
N SER A 267 44.54 9.02 -26.84
CA SER A 267 45.61 9.95 -27.24
C SER A 267 45.97 10.99 -26.16
N ARG A 268 45.10 11.24 -25.18
CA ARG A 268 45.36 12.14 -24.05
C ARG A 268 46.17 11.49 -22.90
N SER A 269 46.19 10.16 -22.79
CA SER A 269 46.99 9.44 -21.78
C SER A 269 48.46 9.22 -22.16
N LYS A 270 48.92 9.74 -23.31
CA LYS A 270 50.34 9.75 -23.71
C LYS A 270 50.81 11.18 -23.94
N LYS A 271 50.91 11.96 -22.87
CA LYS A 271 51.77 13.15 -22.80
C LYS A 271 52.14 13.45 -21.36
#